data_AF-A0A7C8YI98-F1
#
_entry.id   AF-A0A7C8YI98-F1
#
_cell.length_a   1.000
_cell.length_b   1.000
_cell.length_c   1.000
_cell.angle_alpha   90.00
_cell.angle_beta   90.00
_cell.angle_gamma   90.00
#
_symmetry.space_group_name_H-M   'P 1'
#
loop_
_entity.id
_entity.type
_entity.pdbx_description
1 polymer ?
#
loop_
_entity_poly.entity_id
_entity_poly.type
_entity_poly.pdbx_seq_one_letter_code
_entity_poly.pdbx_strand_id
1 'polypeptide(L)'
;VKSGACGTVVRNAELKIIEPETGRSLPRNQPGEICIRGSQIMKGYLNDLEATANTIDKDGWLHTGDIGYVDDDDEIFIVDRLKELIKYKGFQVAPAELEGMLLNHPSISDAAVVAMKDEAAGEVPVAFVVRSGGSQISEDEIK
;
A
#
# COMPACT_ATOMS: atom_id res chain seq x y z
N VAL A 1 8.54 0.16 18.08
CA VAL A 1 8.56 0.59 16.67
C VAL A 1 9.71 -0.12 15.98
N LYS A 2 9.44 -1.32 15.45
CA LYS A 2 10.37 -2.01 14.55
C LYS A 2 10.63 -1.15 13.31
N SER A 3 11.75 -1.41 12.64
CA SER A 3 12.06 -0.76 11.37
C SER A 3 10.94 -1.06 10.36
N GLY A 4 10.44 -0.02 9.67
CA GLY A 4 9.34 -0.14 8.72
C GLY A 4 7.93 -0.18 9.33
N ALA A 5 7.80 -0.24 10.66
CA ALA A 5 6.49 -0.20 11.32
C ALA A 5 5.93 1.23 11.40
N CYS A 6 4.62 1.38 11.19
CA CYS A 6 3.89 2.63 11.36
C CYS A 6 3.36 2.83 12.80
N GLY A 7 3.74 1.95 13.73
CA GLY A 7 3.30 1.95 15.12
C GLY A 7 2.10 1.04 15.37
N THR A 8 1.38 1.29 16.46
CA THR A 8 0.21 0.49 16.88
C THR A 8 -1.08 1.29 16.69
N VAL A 9 -2.22 0.60 16.74
CA VAL A 9 -3.53 1.28 16.73
C VAL A 9 -3.64 2.27 17.88
N VAL A 10 -4.22 3.45 17.60
CA VAL A 10 -4.46 4.48 18.63
C VAL A 10 -5.51 4.02 19.64
N ARG A 11 -5.46 4.57 20.85
CA ARG A 11 -6.43 4.25 21.90
C ARG A 11 -7.86 4.55 21.44
N ASN A 12 -8.79 3.69 21.85
CA ASN A 12 -10.22 3.79 21.51
C ASN A 12 -10.53 3.70 20.01
N ALA A 13 -9.59 3.17 19.21
CA ALA A 13 -9.81 2.76 17.85
C ALA A 13 -9.64 1.26 17.71
N GLU A 14 -10.34 0.69 16.74
CA GLU A 14 -10.24 -0.70 16.33
C GLU A 14 -9.66 -0.75 14.92
N LEU A 15 -8.84 -1.75 14.65
CA LEU A 15 -8.27 -2.01 13.34
C LEU A 15 -8.46 -3.48 12.99
N LYS A 16 -8.81 -3.75 11.73
CA LYS A 16 -8.81 -5.10 11.16
C LYS A 16 -8.14 -5.06 9.80
N ILE A 17 -7.60 -6.20 9.40
CA ILE A 17 -7.13 -6.46 8.05
C ILE A 17 -8.17 -7.33 7.36
N ILE A 18 -8.58 -6.99 6.14
CA ILE A 18 -9.55 -7.77 5.36
C ILE A 18 -8.98 -8.18 4.00
N GLU A 19 -9.47 -9.29 3.49
CA GLU A 19 -9.30 -9.65 2.08
C GLU A 19 -10.21 -8.75 1.22
N PRO A 20 -9.68 -7.91 0.32
CA PRO A 20 -10.47 -6.90 -0.39
C PRO A 20 -11.61 -7.49 -1.23
N GLU A 21 -11.42 -8.69 -1.76
CA GLU A 21 -12.39 -9.36 -2.64
C GLU A 21 -13.58 -9.95 -1.89
N THR A 22 -13.35 -10.48 -0.68
CA THR A 22 -14.37 -11.21 0.10
C THR A 22 -14.87 -10.44 1.31
N GLY A 23 -14.13 -9.42 1.76
CA GLY A 23 -14.38 -8.68 2.99
C GLY A 23 -14.07 -9.47 4.27
N ARG A 24 -13.52 -10.68 4.16
CA ARG A 24 -13.21 -11.55 5.31
C ARG A 24 -12.01 -10.99 6.07
N SER A 25 -12.10 -10.96 7.40
CA SER A 25 -10.95 -10.63 8.23
C SER A 25 -9.82 -11.65 8.10
N LEU A 26 -8.62 -11.15 7.91
CA LEU A 26 -7.39 -11.93 7.81
C LEU A 26 -6.70 -12.02 9.18
N PRO A 27 -5.98 -13.12 9.46
CA PRO A 27 -5.14 -13.23 10.65
C PRO A 27 -3.90 -12.33 10.55
N ARG A 28 -3.14 -12.28 11.64
CA ARG A 28 -1.84 -11.56 11.71
C ARG A 28 -0.88 -12.01 10.62
N ASN A 29 0.04 -11.12 10.25
CA ASN A 29 1.07 -11.32 9.23
C ASN A 29 0.52 -11.67 7.83
N GLN A 30 -0.77 -11.45 7.56
CA GLN A 30 -1.35 -11.60 6.22
C GLN A 30 -1.69 -10.22 5.65
N PRO A 31 -1.11 -9.85 4.48
CA PRO A 31 -1.46 -8.61 3.81
C PRO A 31 -2.92 -8.58 3.36
N GLY A 32 -3.59 -7.46 3.61
CA GLY A 32 -4.93 -7.17 3.14
C GLY A 32 -5.26 -5.69 3.33
N GLU A 33 -6.48 -5.30 3.00
CA GLU A 33 -6.91 -3.91 3.20
C GLU A 33 -7.05 -3.60 4.70
N ILE A 34 -6.48 -2.46 5.10
CA ILE A 34 -6.62 -1.93 6.44
C ILE A 34 -8.00 -1.27 6.56
N CYS A 35 -8.77 -1.70 7.55
CA CYS A 35 -9.99 -1.01 7.95
C CYS A 35 -9.85 -0.50 9.39
N ILE A 36 -10.35 0.71 9.64
CA ILE A 36 -10.30 1.36 10.95
C ILE A 36 -11.68 1.84 11.39
N ARG A 37 -11.96 1.71 12.69
CA ARG A 37 -13.20 2.19 13.32
C ARG A 37 -12.87 2.92 14.62
N GLY A 38 -13.60 4.00 14.91
CA GLY A 38 -13.46 4.73 16.16
C GLY A 38 -14.03 6.14 16.09
N SER A 39 -13.93 6.88 17.21
CA SER A 39 -14.48 8.24 17.33
C SER A 39 -13.82 9.28 16.41
N GLN A 40 -12.64 8.98 15.86
CA GLN A 40 -11.87 9.83 14.97
C GLN A 40 -12.33 9.77 13.51
N ILE A 41 -13.20 8.81 13.14
CA ILE A 41 -13.70 8.68 11.78
C ILE A 41 -14.59 9.88 11.44
N MET A 42 -14.45 10.39 10.22
CA MET A 42 -15.24 11.52 9.73
C MET A 42 -16.75 11.23 9.79
N LYS A 43 -17.57 12.29 9.83
CA LYS A 43 -19.02 12.15 9.69
C LYS A 43 -19.46 11.67 8.29
N GLY A 44 -18.62 11.91 7.29
CA GLY A 44 -18.89 11.64 5.88
C GLY A 44 -18.40 12.77 4.99
N TYR A 45 -18.45 12.54 3.68
CA TYR A 45 -18.16 13.57 2.68
C TYR A 45 -19.32 14.57 2.59
N LEU A 46 -18.98 15.84 2.35
CA LEU A 46 -19.97 16.91 2.26
C LEU A 46 -20.84 16.73 1.01
N ASN A 47 -22.15 16.61 1.21
CA ASN A 47 -23.16 16.43 0.16
C ASN A 47 -22.95 15.18 -0.73
N ASP A 48 -22.20 14.19 -0.26
CA ASP A 48 -21.90 12.96 -1.01
C ASP A 48 -22.09 11.72 -0.13
N LEU A 49 -23.35 11.31 -0.01
CA LEU A 49 -23.75 10.15 0.78
C LEU A 49 -23.28 8.84 0.15
N GLU A 50 -23.16 8.81 -1.19
CA GLU A 50 -22.73 7.61 -1.92
C GLU A 50 -21.23 7.34 -1.67
N ALA A 51 -20.37 8.35 -1.84
CA ALA A 51 -18.95 8.21 -1.51
C ALA A 51 -18.74 7.87 -0.03
N THR A 52 -19.60 8.41 0.85
CA THR A 52 -19.56 8.10 2.29
C THR A 52 -19.87 6.63 2.54
N ALA A 53 -20.94 6.10 1.95
CA ALA A 53 -21.33 4.70 2.09
C ALA A 53 -20.34 3.73 1.42
N ASN A 54 -19.64 4.17 0.37
CA ASN A 54 -18.58 3.40 -0.28
C ASN A 54 -17.27 3.39 0.53
N THR A 55 -17.05 4.38 1.40
CA THR A 55 -15.82 4.49 2.21
C THR A 55 -16.02 3.95 3.63
N ILE A 56 -17.20 4.13 4.21
CA ILE A 56 -17.55 3.68 5.56
C ILE A 56 -18.68 2.66 5.44
N ASP A 57 -18.41 1.42 5.84
CA ASP A 57 -19.40 0.35 5.74
C ASP A 57 -20.53 0.49 6.79
N LYS A 58 -21.57 -0.34 6.62
CA LYS A 58 -22.74 -0.38 7.50
C LYS A 58 -22.41 -0.69 8.98
N ASP A 59 -21.25 -1.27 9.24
CA ASP A 59 -20.78 -1.64 10.59
C ASP A 59 -19.81 -0.60 11.17
N GLY A 60 -19.63 0.53 10.45
CA GLY A 60 -18.86 1.71 10.86
C GLY A 60 -17.37 1.62 10.56
N TRP A 61 -16.91 0.68 9.74
CA TRP A 61 -15.50 0.58 9.37
C TRP A 61 -15.19 1.48 8.18
N LEU A 62 -14.20 2.35 8.34
CA LEU A 62 -13.59 3.07 7.24
C LEU A 62 -12.60 2.16 6.52
N HIS A 63 -12.82 1.95 5.23
CA HIS A 63 -11.94 1.25 4.30
C HIS A 63 -10.88 2.22 3.79
N THR A 64 -9.61 2.03 4.19
CA THR A 64 -8.59 3.05 3.91
C THR A 64 -8.13 3.02 2.46
N GLY A 65 -8.30 1.88 1.78
CA GLY A 65 -7.69 1.60 0.48
C GLY A 65 -6.18 1.37 0.55
N ASP A 66 -5.62 1.13 1.72
CA ASP A 66 -4.21 0.77 1.93
C ASP A 66 -4.10 -0.72 2.22
N ILE A 67 -3.13 -1.38 1.60
CA ILE A 67 -2.74 -2.76 1.91
C ILE A 67 -1.71 -2.73 3.03
N GLY A 68 -1.91 -3.56 4.03
CA GLY A 68 -0.99 -3.74 5.13
C GLY A 68 -1.28 -4.99 5.93
N TYR A 69 -0.51 -5.16 7.00
CA TYR A 69 -0.71 -6.25 7.94
C TYR A 69 -0.35 -5.80 9.36
N VAL A 70 -0.82 -6.57 10.34
CA VAL A 70 -0.42 -6.43 11.74
C VAL A 70 0.43 -7.64 12.10
N ASP A 71 1.60 -7.39 12.69
CA ASP A 71 2.50 -8.45 13.12
C ASP A 71 2.08 -9.05 14.49
N ASP A 72 2.91 -9.93 15.06
CA ASP A 72 2.63 -10.58 16.34
C ASP A 72 2.79 -9.66 17.56
N ASP A 73 3.41 -8.49 17.40
CA ASP A 73 3.63 -7.49 18.44
C ASP A 73 2.68 -6.28 18.33
N ASP A 74 1.57 -6.43 17.59
CA ASP A 74 0.56 -5.39 17.31
C ASP A 74 1.06 -4.19 16.49
N GLU A 75 2.22 -4.33 15.84
CA GLU A 75 2.76 -3.29 14.97
C GLU A 75 2.16 -3.40 13.57
N ILE A 76 1.77 -2.24 13.03
CA ILE A 76 1.12 -2.10 11.73
C ILE A 76 2.19 -1.79 10.69
N PHE A 77 2.15 -2.51 9.58
CA PHE A 77 2.99 -2.29 8.41
C PHE A 77 2.10 -1.95 7.23
N ILE A 78 2.35 -0.80 6.60
CA ILE A 78 1.69 -0.41 5.35
C ILE A 78 2.59 -0.87 4.21
N VAL A 79 2.02 -1.63 3.28
CA VAL A 79 2.70 -2.17 2.11
C VAL A 79 2.56 -1.18 0.95
N ASP A 80 1.33 -0.85 0.55
CA ASP A 80 1.06 0.07 -0.55
C ASP A 80 -0.42 0.46 -0.62
N ARG A 81 -0.83 1.28 -1.59
CA ARG A 81 -2.23 1.56 -1.91
C ARG A 81 -2.84 0.44 -2.75
N LEU A 82 -4.04 -0.01 -2.39
CA LEU A 82 -4.79 -1.03 -3.14
C LEU A 82 -4.96 -0.67 -4.63
N LYS A 83 -5.13 0.62 -4.94
CA LYS A 83 -5.30 1.10 -6.32
C LYS A 83 -3.97 1.28 -7.07
N GLU A 84 -2.83 1.28 -6.37
CA GLU A 84 -1.51 1.48 -6.97
C GLU A 84 -0.77 0.15 -7.21
N LEU A 85 -1.30 -0.97 -6.70
CA LEU A 85 -0.76 -2.30 -7.00
C LEU A 85 -0.79 -2.60 -8.50
N ILE A 86 0.39 -2.98 -9.02
CA ILE A 86 0.61 -3.30 -10.42
C ILE A 86 0.19 -4.74 -10.68
N LYS A 87 -0.73 -4.93 -11.63
CA LYS A 87 -1.32 -6.23 -11.98
C LYS A 87 -0.49 -6.92 -13.06
N TYR A 88 0.65 -7.47 -12.67
CA TYR A 88 1.51 -8.25 -13.55
C TYR A 88 1.00 -9.69 -13.65
N LYS A 89 0.30 -10.02 -14.74
CA LYS A 89 -0.35 -11.32 -14.95
C LYS A 89 -1.31 -11.63 -13.78
N GLY A 90 -1.03 -12.69 -13.01
CA GLY A 90 -1.80 -13.08 -11.84
C GLY A 90 -1.26 -12.53 -10.52
N PHE A 91 -0.23 -11.68 -10.56
CA PHE A 91 0.45 -11.15 -9.38
C PHE A 91 0.09 -9.69 -9.16
N GLN A 92 0.01 -9.31 -7.89
CA GLN A 92 -0.11 -7.91 -7.46
C GLN A 92 1.23 -7.48 -6.91
N VAL A 93 1.90 -6.56 -7.60
CA VAL A 93 3.24 -6.06 -7.25
C VAL A 93 3.09 -4.68 -6.63
N ALA A 94 3.71 -4.46 -5.46
CA ALA A 94 3.71 -3.18 -4.78
C ALA A 94 4.82 -2.26 -5.34
N PRO A 95 4.49 -1.11 -5.97
CA PRO A 95 5.47 -0.09 -6.31
C PRO A 95 6.46 0.24 -5.19
N ALA A 96 5.95 0.44 -3.97
CA ALA A 96 6.77 0.85 -2.82
C ALA A 96 7.88 -0.17 -2.47
N GLU A 97 7.64 -1.46 -2.71
CA GLU A 97 8.65 -2.51 -2.51
C GLU A 97 9.80 -2.36 -3.52
N LEU A 98 9.46 -2.16 -4.80
CA LEU A 98 10.45 -1.96 -5.87
C LEU A 98 11.21 -0.63 -5.70
N GLU A 99 10.52 0.43 -5.29
CA GLU A 99 11.14 1.71 -4.94
C GLU A 99 12.13 1.56 -3.79
N GLY A 100 11.74 0.87 -2.72
CA GLY A 100 12.63 0.56 -1.59
C GLY A 100 13.87 -0.23 -2.02
N MET A 101 13.73 -1.20 -2.94
CA MET A 101 14.87 -1.92 -3.51
C MET A 101 15.79 -0.99 -4.32
N LEU A 102 15.24 -0.13 -5.17
CA LEU A 102 16.01 0.82 -5.97
C LEU A 102 16.75 1.83 -5.09
N LEU A 103 16.12 2.33 -4.03
CA LEU A 103 16.71 3.28 -3.08
C LEU A 103 17.85 2.69 -2.23
N ASN A 104 17.95 1.36 -2.13
CA ASN A 104 19.11 0.71 -1.53
C ASN A 104 20.36 0.75 -2.44
N HIS A 105 20.21 1.10 -3.72
CA HIS A 105 21.32 1.22 -4.64
C HIS A 105 22.06 2.57 -4.42
N PRO A 106 23.36 2.61 -4.10
CA PRO A 106 24.06 3.85 -3.69
C PRO A 106 24.10 4.93 -4.77
N SER A 107 24.00 4.53 -6.04
CA SER A 107 23.96 5.42 -7.20
C SER A 107 22.58 5.98 -7.53
N ILE A 108 21.54 5.63 -6.76
CA ILE A 108 20.16 6.10 -6.92
C ILE A 108 19.83 7.00 -5.73
N SER A 109 19.36 8.21 -6.02
CA SER A 109 18.95 9.19 -5.00
C SER A 109 17.45 9.24 -4.77
N ASP A 110 16.67 8.87 -5.80
CA ASP A 110 15.22 8.81 -5.73
C ASP A 110 14.68 7.83 -6.78
N ALA A 111 13.52 7.23 -6.53
CA ALA A 111 12.87 6.30 -7.44
C ALA A 111 11.35 6.35 -7.29
N ALA A 112 10.64 6.25 -8.42
CA ALA A 112 9.19 6.06 -8.46
C ALA A 112 8.85 4.94 -9.44
N VAL A 113 7.95 4.05 -9.05
CA VAL A 113 7.53 2.90 -9.87
C VAL A 113 6.06 3.01 -10.20
N VAL A 114 5.72 2.83 -11.47
CA VAL A 114 4.33 2.93 -11.96
C VAL A 114 3.98 1.76 -12.87
N ALA A 115 2.68 1.46 -12.97
CA ALA A 115 2.17 0.50 -13.94
C ALA A 115 2.21 1.08 -15.36
N MET A 116 2.77 0.33 -16.31
CA MET A 116 2.61 0.55 -17.74
C MET A 116 1.79 -0.59 -18.34
N LYS A 117 0.82 -0.28 -19.19
CA LYS A 117 0.01 -1.31 -19.87
C LYS A 117 0.87 -2.14 -20.80
N ASP A 118 0.68 -3.45 -20.76
CA ASP A 118 1.34 -4.43 -21.61
C ASP A 118 0.32 -5.44 -22.15
N GLU A 119 0.41 -5.77 -23.45
CA GLU A 119 -0.58 -6.65 -24.09
C GLU A 119 -0.56 -8.09 -23.57
N ALA A 120 0.60 -8.59 -23.14
CA ALA A 120 0.77 -9.98 -22.71
C ALA A 120 0.65 -10.16 -21.19
N ALA A 121 1.05 -9.15 -20.43
CA ALA A 121 1.09 -9.19 -18.97
C ALA A 121 -0.03 -8.39 -18.30
N GLY A 122 -0.81 -7.62 -19.04
CA GLY A 122 -1.78 -6.66 -18.49
C GLY A 122 -1.08 -5.37 -18.09
N GLU A 123 -0.24 -5.44 -17.05
CA GLU A 123 0.61 -4.35 -16.60
C GLU A 123 2.05 -4.84 -16.34
N VAL A 124 3.02 -3.95 -16.56
CA VAL A 124 4.43 -4.16 -16.19
C VAL A 124 4.92 -2.98 -15.34
N PRO A 125 5.76 -3.21 -14.32
CA PRO A 125 6.36 -2.13 -13.55
C PRO A 125 7.40 -1.38 -14.38
N VAL A 126 7.32 -0.05 -14.34
CA VAL A 126 8.29 0.86 -14.95
C VAL A 126 8.81 1.80 -13.87
N ALA A 127 10.13 1.86 -13.73
CA ALA A 127 10.79 2.72 -12.75
C ALA A 127 11.34 3.99 -13.39
N PHE A 128 11.09 5.13 -12.77
CA PHE A 128 11.76 6.40 -13.02
C PHE A 128 12.79 6.61 -11.91
N VAL A 129 14.05 6.82 -12.29
CA VAL A 129 15.17 6.84 -11.35
C VAL A 129 15.92 8.17 -11.45
N VAL A 130 16.15 8.80 -10.30
CA VAL A 130 17.04 9.96 -10.18
C VAL A 130 18.41 9.48 -9.72
N ARG A 131 19.42 9.65 -10.57
CA ARG A 131 20.80 9.29 -10.25
C ARG A 131 21.37 10.19 -9.16
N SER A 132 22.15 9.60 -8.26
CA SER A 132 22.99 10.34 -7.32
C SER A 132 24.01 11.22 -8.08
N GLY A 133 24.36 12.37 -7.51
CA GLY A 133 25.20 13.37 -8.16
C GLY A 133 26.52 12.80 -8.71
N GLY A 134 26.76 12.97 -10.01
CA GLY A 134 27.96 12.49 -10.70
C GLY A 134 27.92 11.03 -11.16
N SER A 135 26.87 10.26 -10.81
CA SER A 135 26.71 8.87 -11.26
C SER A 135 26.46 8.76 -12.76
N GLN A 136 27.12 7.80 -13.40
CA GLN A 136 26.91 7.42 -14.80
C GLN A 136 26.12 6.13 -14.97
N ILE A 137 25.50 5.63 -13.89
CA ILE A 137 24.81 4.35 -13.88
C ILE A 137 23.80 4.21 -15.02
N SER A 138 23.95 3.18 -15.82
CA SER A 138 23.11 2.84 -16.96
C SER A 138 21.90 1.99 -16.55
N GLU A 139 20.93 1.89 -17.44
CA GLU A 139 19.75 1.03 -17.24
C GLU A 139 20.15 -0.46 -17.05
N ASP A 140 21.15 -0.93 -17.80
CA ASP A 140 21.63 -2.32 -17.73
C ASP A 140 22.32 -2.66 -16.40
N GLU A 141 22.76 -1.66 -15.64
CA GLU A 141 23.35 -1.84 -14.30
C GLU A 141 22.29 -1.87 -13.18
N ILE A 142 21.04 -1.54 -13.51
CA ILE A 142 19.90 -1.52 -12.58
C ILE A 142 18.97 -2.71 -12.80
N LYS A 143 18.86 -3.20 -14.05
CA LYS A 143 17.99 -4.32 -14.45
C LYS A 143 18.38 -5.68 -13.86
#